data_AF-A0A497V403-F1
#
_entry.id   AF-A0A497V403-F1
#
_cell.length_a   1.000
_cell.length_b   1.000
_cell.length_c   1.000
_cell.angle_alpha   90.00
_cell.angle_beta   90.00
_cell.angle_gamma   90.00
#
_symmetry.space_group_name_H-M   'P 1'
#
loop_
_entity.id
_entity.type
_entity.pdbx_description
1 polymer ?
#
loop_
_entity_poly.entity_id
_entity_poly.type
_entity_poly.pdbx_seq_one_letter_code
_entity_poly.pdbx_strand_id
1 'polypeptide(L)'
;MEKHITIRIQMPLSLAEMAIHAACIYYQTTPEELFGKSPNHEHSERKSLVYHLLKTECNMTVPEIARIAGTSRQYVSYMLDRVDIRSRLYLSNACHYKNIHHIFTTLQKEQKKWMDQNSQ
;
A
#
# COMPACT_ATOMS: atom_id res chain seq x y z
N MET A 1 1.16 -17.56 -18.80
CA MET A 1 2.26 -17.79 -17.83
C MET A 1 1.94 -17.00 -16.59
N GLU A 2 1.66 -17.65 -15.47
CA GLU A 2 1.48 -16.96 -14.19
C GLU A 2 2.85 -16.44 -13.74
N LYS A 3 2.96 -15.12 -13.54
CA LYS A 3 4.19 -14.51 -13.04
C LYS A 3 4.19 -14.67 -11.51
N HIS A 4 4.95 -15.63 -11.00
CA HIS A 4 5.16 -15.75 -9.55
C HIS A 4 6.08 -14.63 -9.06
N ILE A 5 5.50 -13.59 -8.45
CA ILE A 5 6.25 -12.51 -7.82
C ILE A 5 6.40 -12.84 -6.33
N THR A 6 7.64 -13.03 -5.89
CA THR A 6 7.96 -13.26 -4.48
C THR A 6 8.42 -11.96 -3.84
N ILE A 7 7.60 -11.41 -2.94
CA ILE A 7 7.99 -10.27 -2.09
C ILE A 7 8.81 -10.81 -0.93
N ARG A 8 10.10 -10.50 -0.90
CA ARG A 8 10.98 -10.86 0.23
C ARG A 8 10.75 -9.86 1.36
N ILE A 9 10.15 -10.32 2.45
CA ILE A 9 9.95 -9.53 3.66
C ILE A 9 11.08 -9.85 4.64
N GLN A 10 11.79 -8.81 5.08
CA GLN A 10 12.77 -8.89 6.15
C GLN A 10 12.31 -7.98 7.29
N MET A 11 12.12 -8.55 8.48
CA MET A 11 11.76 -7.79 9.68
C MET A 11 13.01 -7.16 10.32
N PRO A 12 12.89 -5.99 10.99
CA PRO A 12 11.67 -5.22 11.18
C PRO A 12 11.31 -4.34 9.98
N LEU A 13 10.01 -4.23 9.69
CA LEU A 13 9.44 -3.29 8.72
C LEU A 13 8.86 -2.04 9.43
N SER A 14 8.96 -0.88 8.81
CA SER A 14 8.13 0.28 9.16
C SER A 14 6.66 0.06 8.74
N LEU A 15 5.74 0.84 9.30
CA LEU A 15 4.33 0.80 8.90
C LEU A 15 4.15 1.06 7.40
N ALA A 16 4.93 1.98 6.83
CA ALA A 16 4.89 2.28 5.41
C ALA A 16 5.34 1.07 4.55
N GLU A 17 6.42 0.39 4.95
CA GLU A 17 6.87 -0.82 4.26
C GLU A 17 5.85 -1.96 4.35
N MET A 18 5.20 -2.14 5.51
CA MET A 18 4.12 -3.11 5.64
C MET A 18 2.93 -2.79 4.73
N ALA A 19 2.52 -1.53 4.65
CA ALA A 19 1.42 -1.10 3.80
C ALA A 19 1.71 -1.36 2.31
N ILE A 20 2.95 -1.05 1.88
CA ILE A 20 3.40 -1.30 0.51
C ILE A 20 3.48 -2.81 0.23
N HIS A 21 4.11 -3.58 1.11
CA HIS A 21 4.24 -5.03 0.92
C HIS A 21 2.88 -5.73 0.92
N ALA A 22 1.93 -5.30 1.76
CA ALA A 22 0.58 -5.83 1.75
C ALA A 22 -0.11 -5.65 0.39
N ALA A 23 0.02 -4.46 -0.21
CA ALA A 23 -0.53 -4.20 -1.54
C ALA A 23 0.20 -4.99 -2.63
N CYS A 24 1.53 -5.09 -2.56
CA CYS A 24 2.36 -5.89 -3.47
C CYS A 24 2.00 -7.38 -3.45
N ILE A 25 1.78 -7.95 -2.26
CA ILE A 25 1.33 -9.34 -2.09
C ILE A 25 -0.06 -9.52 -2.70
N TYR A 26 -0.99 -8.62 -2.38
CA TYR A 26 -2.38 -8.71 -2.86
C TYR A 26 -2.49 -8.64 -4.38
N TYR A 27 -1.80 -7.67 -5.00
CA TYR A 27 -1.84 -7.45 -6.44
C TYR A 27 -0.81 -8.28 -7.22
N GLN A 28 -0.02 -9.10 -6.53
CA GLN A 28 1.08 -9.89 -7.12
C GLN A 28 1.98 -9.00 -7.99
N THR A 29 2.53 -7.94 -7.39
CA THR A 29 3.34 -6.92 -8.06
C THR A 29 4.50 -6.48 -7.17
N THR A 30 5.57 -5.90 -7.72
CA THR A 30 6.67 -5.32 -6.92
C THR A 30 6.40 -3.85 -6.59
N PRO A 31 7.11 -3.25 -5.61
CA PRO A 31 6.98 -1.81 -5.33
C PRO A 31 7.32 -0.93 -6.54
N GLU A 32 8.32 -1.32 -7.33
CA GLU A 32 8.74 -0.60 -8.53
C GLU A 32 7.64 -0.63 -9.60
N GLU A 33 6.98 -1.78 -9.77
CA GLU A 33 5.83 -1.91 -10.66
C GLU A 33 4.64 -1.11 -10.13
N LEU A 34 4.33 -1.23 -8.83
CA LEU A 34 3.20 -0.57 -8.17
C LEU A 34 3.27 0.96 -8.25
N PHE A 35 4.46 1.54 -8.14
CA PHE A 35 4.65 3.00 -8.24
C PHE A 35 5.11 3.46 -9.63
N GLY A 36 5.53 2.54 -10.49
CA GLY A 36 5.96 2.80 -11.86
C GLY A 36 4.90 3.44 -12.74
N LYS A 37 5.31 4.13 -13.81
CA LYS A 37 4.36 4.78 -14.72
C LYS A 37 3.49 3.74 -15.40
N SER A 38 2.18 3.98 -15.45
CA SER A 38 1.25 3.14 -16.21
C SER A 38 0.11 3.98 -16.78
N PRO A 39 -0.26 3.80 -18.05
CA PRO A 39 -1.42 4.46 -18.63
C PRO A 39 -2.75 3.80 -18.23
N ASN A 40 -2.72 2.65 -17.54
CA ASN A 40 -3.93 1.91 -17.18
C ASN A 40 -4.67 2.58 -16.01
N HIS A 41 -5.98 2.75 -16.17
CA HIS A 41 -6.87 3.23 -15.11
C HIS A 41 -6.83 2.35 -13.87
N GLU A 42 -6.86 1.02 -14.03
CA GLU A 42 -6.85 0.07 -12.92
C GLU A 42 -5.57 0.23 -12.08
N HIS A 43 -4.42 0.44 -12.72
CA HIS A 43 -3.16 0.68 -12.02
C HIS A 43 -3.24 1.99 -11.21
N SER A 44 -3.81 3.04 -11.80
CA SER A 44 -4.04 4.31 -11.11
C SER A 44 -4.91 4.14 -9.85
N GLU A 45 -5.92 3.26 -9.89
CA GLU A 45 -6.73 2.93 -8.71
C GLU A 45 -5.96 2.13 -7.65
N ARG A 46 -5.09 1.19 -8.06
CA ARG A 46 -4.20 0.48 -7.12
C ARG A 46 -3.32 1.47 -6.34
N LYS A 47 -2.75 2.47 -7.03
CA LYS A 47 -1.95 3.52 -6.39
C LYS A 47 -2.75 4.37 -5.42
N SER A 48 -3.97 4.78 -5.80
CA SER A 48 -4.79 5.62 -4.92
C SER A 48 -5.17 4.90 -3.63
N LEU A 49 -5.46 3.59 -3.69
CA LEU A 49 -5.69 2.76 -2.50
C LEU A 49 -4.46 2.68 -1.59
N VAL A 50 -3.27 2.51 -2.18
CA VAL A 50 -2.01 2.47 -1.41
C VAL A 50 -1.73 3.82 -0.77
N TYR A 51 -1.94 4.93 -1.48
CA TYR A 51 -1.78 6.27 -0.91
C TYR A 51 -2.76 6.51 0.23
N HIS A 52 -4.01 6.06 0.07
CA HIS A 52 -5.02 6.16 1.13
C HIS A 52 -4.58 5.37 2.38
N LEU A 53 -4.13 4.11 2.21
CA LEU A 53 -3.63 3.30 3.32
C LEU A 53 -2.43 3.94 4.03
N LEU A 54 -1.47 4.50 3.28
CA LEU A 54 -0.34 5.23 3.85
C LEU A 54 -0.79 6.50 4.60
N LYS A 55 -1.84 7.16 4.10
CA LYS A 55 -2.40 8.36 4.72
C LYS A 55 -3.14 8.04 6.03
N THR A 56 -3.97 6.99 6.04
CA THR A 56 -4.85 6.66 7.17
C THR A 56 -4.18 5.79 8.22
N GLU A 57 -3.51 4.71 7.82
CA GLU A 57 -2.94 3.73 8.76
C GLU A 57 -1.52 4.09 9.18
N CYS A 58 -0.77 4.78 8.31
CA CYS A 58 0.62 5.17 8.60
C CYS A 58 0.74 6.66 8.98
N ASN A 59 -0.36 7.40 9.04
CA ASN A 59 -0.40 8.84 9.35
C ASN A 59 0.52 9.71 8.49
N MET A 60 0.84 9.29 7.26
CA MET A 60 1.79 10.00 6.42
C MET A 60 1.20 11.29 5.84
N THR A 61 2.04 12.29 5.64
CA THR A 61 1.70 13.52 4.93
C THR A 61 1.81 13.31 3.41
N VAL A 62 1.11 14.14 2.64
CA VAL A 62 1.20 14.11 1.16
C VAL A 62 2.65 14.24 0.65
N PRO A 63 3.50 15.14 1.19
CA PRO A 63 4.91 15.20 0.82
C PRO A 63 5.68 13.88 1.05
N GLU A 64 5.42 13.18 2.15
CA GLU A 64 6.12 11.93 2.45
C GLU A 64 5.68 10.79 1.52
N ILE A 65 4.37 10.69 1.24
CA ILE A 65 3.83 9.72 0.28
C ILE A 65 4.42 9.97 -1.12
N ALA A 66 4.48 11.24 -1.55
CA ALA A 66 5.04 11.61 -2.84
C ALA A 66 6.52 11.21 -2.96
N ARG A 67 7.30 11.39 -1.88
CA ARG A 67 8.70 10.97 -1.80
C ARG A 67 8.85 9.45 -1.94
N ILE A 68 8.05 8.67 -1.21
CA ILE A 68 8.08 7.21 -1.28
C ILE A 68 7.70 6.71 -2.68
N ALA A 69 6.64 7.27 -3.25
CA ALA A 69 6.12 6.84 -4.55
C ALA A 69 6.89 7.41 -5.76
N GLY A 70 7.92 8.24 -5.53
CA GLY A 70 8.70 8.86 -6.61
C GLY A 70 7.88 9.75 -7.55
N THR A 71 6.88 10.46 -7.02
CA THR A 71 5.92 11.26 -7.80
C THR A 71 5.70 12.65 -7.20
N SER A 72 4.86 13.48 -7.84
CA SER A 72 4.58 14.84 -7.36
C SER A 72 3.52 14.88 -6.26
N ARG A 73 3.63 15.89 -5.37
CA ARG A 73 2.64 16.15 -4.31
C ARG A 73 1.25 16.40 -4.87
N GLN A 74 1.17 17.10 -6.00
CA GLN A 74 -0.08 17.38 -6.70
C GLN A 74 -0.74 16.10 -7.19
N TYR A 75 0.04 15.16 -7.74
CA TYR A 75 -0.49 13.88 -8.19
C TYR A 75 -1.01 13.02 -7.04
N VAL A 76 -0.29 12.98 -5.90
CA VAL A 76 -0.76 12.28 -4.70
C VAL A 76 -2.05 12.90 -4.17
N SER A 77 -2.12 14.24 -4.08
CA SER A 77 -3.33 14.95 -3.61
C SER A 77 -4.52 14.61 -4.51
N TYR A 78 -4.35 14.74 -5.83
CA TYR A 78 -5.36 14.36 -6.81
C TYR A 78 -5.84 12.91 -6.64
N MET A 79 -4.94 11.97 -6.37
CA MET A 79 -5.30 10.56 -6.16
C MET A 79 -6.06 10.33 -4.85
N LEU A 80 -5.65 11.00 -3.77
CA LEU A 80 -6.33 10.92 -2.48
C LEU A 80 -7.73 11.52 -2.55
N ASP A 81 -7.89 12.66 -3.22
CA ASP A 81 -9.19 13.32 -3.44
C ASP A 81 -10.17 12.39 -4.18
N ARG A 82 -9.68 11.54 -5.09
CA ARG A 82 -10.54 10.56 -5.78
C ARG A 82 -11.03 9.42 -4.89
N VAL A 83 -10.32 9.15 -3.79
CA VAL A 83 -10.75 8.19 -2.77
C VAL A 83 -11.70 8.86 -1.77
N ASP A 84 -11.51 10.15 -1.49
CA ASP A 84 -12.23 10.91 -0.44
C ASP A 84 -13.55 11.57 -0.92
N ILE A 85 -13.60 12.11 -2.17
CA ILE A 85 -14.73 12.94 -2.66
C ILE A 85 -16.08 12.20 -2.72
N ARG A 86 -16.10 10.87 -2.60
CA ARG A 86 -17.32 10.09 -2.36
C ARG A 86 -16.94 8.91 -1.47
N SER A 87 -17.44 8.87 -0.24
CA SER A 87 -17.46 7.71 0.67
C SER A 87 -18.11 6.43 0.11
N ARG A 88 -18.33 6.36 -1.20
CA ARG A 88 -18.44 5.14 -1.97
C ARG A 88 -17.09 4.88 -2.61
N LEU A 89 -16.21 4.19 -1.88
CA LEU A 89 -15.42 3.15 -2.51
C LEU A 89 -16.37 2.45 -3.48
N TYR A 90 -16.10 2.50 -4.79
CA TYR A 90 -16.74 1.56 -5.72
C TYR A 90 -16.66 0.19 -5.04
N LEU A 91 -17.76 -0.56 -4.95
CA LEU A 91 -17.82 -1.79 -4.15
C LEU A 91 -16.60 -2.72 -4.37
N SER A 92 -16.04 -2.71 -5.58
CA SER A 92 -14.77 -3.35 -5.94
C SER A 92 -13.58 -2.86 -5.09
N ASN A 93 -13.36 -1.55 -5.01
CA ASN A 93 -12.25 -0.94 -4.27
C ASN A 93 -12.37 -1.12 -2.75
N ALA A 94 -13.59 -1.23 -2.21
CA ALA A 94 -13.80 -1.55 -0.79
C ALA A 94 -13.31 -2.97 -0.46
N CYS A 95 -13.60 -3.93 -1.34
CA CYS A 95 -13.11 -5.30 -1.19
C CYS A 95 -11.58 -5.35 -1.28
N HIS A 96 -11.00 -4.68 -2.28
CA HIS A 96 -9.55 -4.59 -2.44
C HIS A 96 -8.89 -3.98 -1.19
N TYR A 97 -9.40 -2.84 -0.71
CA TYR A 97 -8.89 -2.19 0.50
C TYR A 97 -8.95 -3.11 1.72
N LYS A 98 -10.10 -3.76 1.95
CA LYS A 98 -10.28 -4.68 3.09
C LYS A 98 -9.29 -5.84 3.06
N ASN A 99 -9.03 -6.41 1.88
CA ASN A 99 -8.07 -7.51 1.73
C ASN A 99 -6.62 -7.04 1.96
N ILE A 100 -6.24 -5.89 1.39
CA ILE A 100 -4.91 -5.30 1.62
C ILE A 100 -4.73 -4.98 3.10
N HIS A 101 -5.73 -4.35 3.73
CA HIS A 101 -5.71 -4.03 5.15
C HIS A 101 -5.61 -5.29 6.03
N HIS A 102 -6.29 -6.38 5.65
CA HIS A 102 -6.14 -7.65 6.36
C HIS A 102 -4.70 -8.18 6.30
N ILE A 103 -4.05 -8.13 5.13
CA ILE A 103 -2.63 -8.52 4.98
C ILE A 103 -1.73 -7.59 5.81
N PHE A 104 -1.97 -6.27 5.74
CA PHE A 104 -1.25 -5.28 6.54
C PHE A 104 -1.29 -5.58 8.04
N THR A 105 -2.49 -5.83 8.60
CA THR A 105 -2.63 -6.17 10.03
C THR A 105 -2.00 -7.52 10.39
N THR A 106 -1.91 -8.44 9.43
CA THR A 106 -1.20 -9.71 9.61
C THR A 106 0.31 -9.47 9.73
N LEU A 107 0.88 -8.64 8.85
CA LEU A 107 2.29 -8.26 8.92
C LEU A 107 2.63 -7.54 10.24
N GLN A 108 1.75 -6.67 10.74
CA GLN A 108 1.93 -6.04 12.05
C GLN A 108 2.00 -7.07 13.19
N LYS A 109 1.12 -8.07 13.17
CA LYS A 109 1.12 -9.16 14.17
C LYS A 109 2.38 -10.01 14.08
N GLU A 110 2.85 -10.31 12.87
CA GLU A 110 4.08 -11.06 12.64
C GLU A 110 5.31 -10.30 13.13
N GLN A 111 5.39 -8.99 12.84
CA GLN A 111 6.47 -8.16 13.38
C GLN A 111 6.47 -8.14 14.90
N LYS A 112 5.30 -7.98 15.54
CA LYS A 112 5.20 -8.01 16.99
C LYS A 112 5.74 -9.33 17.57
N LYS A 113 5.32 -10.47 17.01
CA LYS A 113 5.84 -11.79 17.41
C LYS A 113 7.35 -11.89 17.24
N TRP A 114 7.88 -11.39 16.12
CA TRP A 114 9.32 -11.37 15.87
C TRP A 114 10.06 -10.51 16.90
N MET A 115 9.55 -9.33 17.22
CA MET A 115 10.12 -8.47 18.26
C MET A 115 10.11 -9.15 19.62
N ASP A 116 8.99 -9.77 20.01
CA ASP A 116 8.85 -10.48 21.29
C ASP A 116 9.88 -11.62 21.42
N GLN A 117 10.23 -12.29 20.31
CA GLN A 117 11.23 -13.38 20.27
C GLN A 117 12.68 -12.88 20.28
N ASN A 118 12.96 -11.71 19.72
CA ASN A 118 14.33 -11.17 19.61
C ASN A 118 14.67 -10.16 20.72
N SER A 119 13.70 -9.85 21.60
CA SER A 119 13.91 -8.99 22.78
C SER A 119 14.28 -9.78 24.04
N GLN A 120 14.52 -11.08 23.91
CA GLN A 120 15.02 -12.00 24.94
C GLN A 120 16.48 -12.36 24.69
#